data_AF-A0A2D5E0V0-F1
#
_entry.id   AF-A0A2D5E0V0-F1
#
_cell.length_a   1.000
_cell.length_b   1.000
_cell.length_c   1.000
_cell.angle_alpha   90.00
_cell.angle_beta   90.00
_cell.angle_gamma   90.00
#
_symmetry.space_group_name_H-M   'P 1'
#
loop_
_entity.id
_entity.type
_entity.pdbx_description
1 polymer ?
#
loop_
_entity_poly.entity_id
_entity_poly.type
_entity_poly.pdbx_seq_one_letter_code
_entity_poly.pdbx_strand_id
1 'polypeptide(L)'
;MRPIAISHRIASIEAARLHVAGFPCPEGFSHFAWKQLQQTAISAWHAHLRNTTFRGNLNFCRPEFYDMLRHPDGLSIVSPNRIRRYQAA
;
A
#
# COMPACT_ATOMS: atom_id res chain seq x y z
N MET A 1 27.77 13.98 -1.77
CA MET A 1 27.36 12.59 -1.51
C MET A 1 25.92 12.43 -1.97
N ARG A 2 25.65 11.63 -3.00
CA ARG A 2 24.27 11.29 -3.40
C ARG A 2 23.83 10.11 -2.53
N PRO A 3 22.67 10.16 -1.84
CA PRO A 3 22.18 8.99 -1.14
C PRO A 3 21.97 7.89 -2.18
N ILE A 4 22.64 6.76 -1.98
CA ILE A 4 22.37 5.54 -2.72
C ILE A 4 20.92 5.20 -2.37
N ALA A 5 19.99 5.57 -3.24
CA ALA A 5 18.61 5.14 -3.13
C ALA A 5 18.67 3.63 -3.32
N ILE A 6 18.70 2.90 -2.20
CA ILE A 6 18.51 1.47 -2.19
C ILE A 6 17.10 1.31 -2.75
N SER A 7 17.00 0.95 -4.03
CA SER A 7 15.75 0.56 -4.65
C SER A 7 15.29 -0.73 -3.99
N HIS A 8 14.77 -0.64 -2.77
CA HIS A 8 14.16 -1.74 -2.03
C HIS A 8 12.80 -2.02 -2.66
N ARG A 9 12.83 -2.58 -3.86
CA ARG A 9 11.63 -3.15 -4.46
C ARG A 9 11.23 -4.34 -3.61
N ILE A 10 10.01 -4.27 -3.12
CA ILE A 10 9.36 -5.33 -2.37
C ILE A 10 9.09 -6.46 -3.36
N ALA A 11 9.96 -7.46 -3.37
CA ALA A 11 9.89 -8.61 -4.27
C ALA A 11 9.32 -9.87 -3.61
N SER A 12 9.04 -9.82 -2.30
CA SER A 12 8.47 -10.94 -1.55
C SER A 12 7.29 -10.50 -0.69
N ILE A 13 6.39 -11.44 -0.40
CA ILE A 13 5.22 -11.18 0.44
C ILE A 13 5.63 -10.85 1.88
N GLU A 14 6.73 -11.42 2.37
CA GLU A 14 7.27 -11.12 3.70
C GLU A 14 7.77 -9.68 3.80
N ALA A 15 8.50 -9.21 2.78
CA ALA A 15 8.92 -7.81 2.69
C ALA A 15 7.70 -6.86 2.61
N ALA A 16 6.65 -7.25 1.89
CA ALA A 16 5.40 -6.48 1.82
C ALA A 16 4.72 -6.39 3.19
N ARG A 17 4.67 -7.50 3.94
CA ARG A 17 4.08 -7.52 5.29
C ARG A 17 4.86 -6.63 6.25
N LEU A 18 6.19 -6.70 6.23
CA LEU A 18 7.04 -5.83 7.05
C LEU A 18 6.86 -4.35 6.70
N HIS A 19 6.77 -4.03 5.41
CA HIS A 19 6.52 -2.68 4.94
C HIS A 19 5.18 -2.15 5.42
N VAL A 20 4.09 -2.89 5.20
CA VAL A 20 2.73 -2.50 5.63
C VAL A 20 2.63 -2.39 7.17
N ALA A 21 3.29 -3.29 7.90
CA ALA A 21 3.32 -3.27 9.36
C ALA A 21 4.08 -2.06 9.94
N GLY A 22 4.96 -1.44 9.14
CA GLY A 22 5.68 -0.22 9.53
C GLY A 22 4.80 1.03 9.62
N PHE A 23 3.57 0.99 9.09
CA PHE A 23 2.66 2.13 9.12
C PHE A 23 1.81 2.12 10.40
N PRO A 24 1.99 3.10 11.30
CA PRO A 24 1.20 3.21 12.52
C PRO A 24 -0.27 3.55 12.19
N CYS A 25 -1.18 3.16 13.07
CA CYS A 25 -2.57 3.57 12.96
C CYS A 25 -2.67 5.09 13.11
N PRO A 26 -3.32 5.81 12.16
CA PRO A 26 -3.54 7.24 12.30
C PRO A 26 -4.44 7.54 13.50
N GLU A 27 -4.19 8.68 14.14
CA GLU A 27 -4.93 9.14 15.31
C GLU A 27 -6.42 9.35 14.96
N GLY A 28 -7.32 8.88 15.83
CA GLY A 28 -8.77 8.95 15.59
C GLY A 28 -9.32 7.89 14.62
N PHE A 29 -8.50 6.95 14.15
CA PHE A 29 -8.98 5.81 13.35
C PHE A 29 -9.13 4.54 14.20
N SER A 30 -10.10 3.69 13.84
CA SER A 30 -10.29 2.43 14.53
C SER A 30 -9.13 1.48 14.23
N HIS A 31 -8.44 1.01 15.27
CA HIS A 31 -7.38 -0.01 15.15
C HIS A 31 -7.84 -1.25 14.38
N PHE A 32 -9.12 -1.64 14.55
CA PHE A 32 -9.70 -2.76 13.83
C PHE A 32 -9.80 -2.48 12.33
N ALA A 33 -10.32 -1.30 11.98
CA ALA A 33 -10.41 -0.87 10.59
C ALA A 33 -9.01 -0.71 9.96
N TRP A 34 -8.02 -0.22 10.71
CA TRP A 34 -6.64 -0.11 10.25
C TRP A 34 -6.04 -1.47 9.93
N LYS A 35 -6.27 -2.45 10.80
CA LYS A 35 -5.81 -3.83 10.59
C LYS A 35 -6.47 -4.45 9.35
N GLN A 36 -7.74 -4.17 9.09
CA GLN A 36 -8.41 -4.59 7.85
C GLN A 36 -7.82 -3.92 6.60
N LEU A 37 -7.49 -2.63 6.68
CA LEU A 37 -6.79 -1.93 5.61
C LEU A 37 -5.42 -2.54 5.34
N GLN A 38 -4.63 -2.82 6.38
CA GLN A 38 -3.33 -3.49 6.25
C GLN A 38 -3.46 -4.87 5.58
N GLN A 39 -4.46 -5.67 5.97
CA GLN A 39 -4.73 -6.96 5.32
C GLN A 39 -5.12 -6.81 3.85
N THR A 40 -5.89 -5.78 3.53
CA THR A 40 -6.25 -5.44 2.15
C THR A 40 -5.02 -5.03 1.36
N ALA A 41 -4.14 -4.22 1.95
CA ALA A 41 -2.89 -3.81 1.32
C ALA A 41 -1.97 -5.01 1.05
N ILE A 42 -1.80 -5.91 2.01
CA ILE A 42 -1.05 -7.17 1.83
C ILE A 42 -1.65 -8.01 0.70
N SER A 43 -2.98 -8.07 0.59
CA SER A 43 -3.65 -8.80 -0.48
C SER A 43 -3.43 -8.17 -1.85
N ALA A 44 -3.37 -6.84 -1.93
CA ALA A 44 -2.99 -6.12 -3.15
C ALA A 44 -1.52 -6.39 -3.54
N TRP A 45 -0.61 -6.38 -2.57
CA TRP A 45 0.78 -6.79 -2.74
C TRP A 45 0.91 -8.22 -3.25
N HIS A 46 0.17 -9.14 -2.66
CA HIS A 46 0.14 -10.54 -3.08
C HIS A 46 -0.34 -10.69 -4.53
N ALA A 47 -1.37 -9.93 -4.92
CA ALA A 47 -1.85 -9.92 -6.30
C ALA A 47 -0.78 -9.39 -7.27
N HIS A 48 -0.14 -8.27 -6.92
CA HIS A 48 0.95 -7.65 -7.70
C HIS A 48 2.14 -8.61 -7.89
N LEU A 49 2.61 -9.25 -6.82
CA LEU A 49 3.73 -10.20 -6.85
C LEU A 49 3.41 -11.45 -7.69
N ARG A 50 2.14 -11.86 -7.74
CA ARG A 50 1.69 -12.97 -8.60
C ARG A 50 1.36 -12.54 -10.03
N ASN A 51 1.56 -11.27 -10.38
CA ASN A 51 1.12 -10.67 -11.65
C ASN A 51 -0.38 -10.90 -11.93
N THR A 52 -1.18 -10.96 -10.86
CA THR A 52 -2.62 -11.15 -10.91
C THR A 52 -3.35 -9.85 -10.60
N THR A 53 -4.55 -9.71 -11.14
CA THR A 53 -5.37 -8.52 -10.89
C THR A 53 -6.03 -8.59 -9.52
N PHE A 54 -5.79 -7.59 -8.67
CA PHE A 54 -6.55 -7.44 -7.43
C PHE A 54 -8.02 -7.12 -7.74
N ARG A 55 -8.94 -7.96 -7.25
CA ARG A 55 -10.40 -7.84 -7.47
C ARG A 55 -11.14 -7.07 -6.37
N GLY A 56 -10.46 -6.69 -5.29
CA GLY A 56 -11.08 -5.92 -4.21
C GLY A 56 -11.24 -4.44 -4.57
N ASN A 57 -12.16 -3.78 -3.86
CA ASN A 57 -12.32 -2.33 -3.95
C ASN A 57 -11.16 -1.64 -3.22
N LEU A 58 -10.47 -0.73 -3.89
CA LEU A 58 -9.36 0.07 -3.34
C LEU A 58 -9.74 1.54 -3.16
N ASN A 59 -11.04 1.86 -3.18
CA ASN A 59 -11.56 3.20 -2.94
C ASN A 59 -11.69 3.44 -1.43
N PHE A 60 -10.54 3.52 -0.76
CA PHE A 60 -10.50 3.92 0.63
C PHE A 60 -10.17 5.42 0.69
N CYS A 61 -11.01 6.20 1.37
CA CYS A 61 -10.87 7.66 1.46
C CYS A 61 -9.73 8.10 2.40
N ARG A 62 -8.59 7.41 2.40
CA ARG A 62 -7.45 7.72 3.28
C ARG A 62 -6.12 7.67 2.51
N PRO A 63 -5.36 8.79 2.45
CA PRO A 63 -4.09 8.85 1.76
C PRO A 63 -3.06 7.86 2.32
N GLU A 64 -3.09 7.62 3.64
CA GLU A 64 -2.14 6.75 4.34
C GLU A 64 -2.22 5.29 3.87
N PHE A 65 -3.42 4.83 3.47
CA PHE A 65 -3.59 3.51 2.88
C PHE A 65 -2.87 3.39 1.53
N TYR A 66 -2.89 4.44 0.72
CA TYR A 66 -2.22 4.43 -0.57
C TYR A 66 -0.69 4.49 -0.43
N ASP A 67 -0.19 5.06 0.67
CA ASP A 67 1.24 5.05 0.98
C ASP A 67 1.75 3.64 1.28
N MET A 68 0.93 2.77 1.88
CA MET A 68 1.28 1.34 2.04
C MET A 68 1.38 0.56 0.73
N LEU A 69 0.75 1.08 -0.33
CA LEU A 69 0.73 0.47 -1.67
C LEU A 69 1.79 1.07 -2.59
N ARG A 70 2.66 1.92 -2.04
CA ARG A 70 3.82 2.44 -2.74
C ARG A 70 5.03 1.63 -2.35
N HIS A 71 5.85 1.31 -3.34
CA HIS A 71 7.22 0.96 -3.08
C HIS A 71 7.94 2.14 -2.41
N PRO A 72 9.00 1.87 -1.63
CA PRO A 72 9.86 2.92 -1.08
C PRO A 72 10.62 3.71 -2.17
N ASP A 73 10.62 3.25 -3.43
CA ASP A 73 11.09 3.99 -4.60
C ASP A 73 10.05 4.99 -5.17
N GLY A 74 8.85 5.04 -4.60
CA GLY A 74 7.74 5.90 -5.00
C GLY A 74 6.78 5.28 -6.04
N LEU A 75 7.05 4.07 -6.54
CA LEU A 75 6.18 3.40 -7.52
C LEU A 75 4.98 2.75 -6.82
N SER A 76 3.76 3.14 -7.21
CA SER A 76 2.53 2.50 -6.73
C SER A 76 2.30 1.16 -7.43
N ILE A 77 2.04 0.09 -6.67
CA ILE A 77 1.71 -1.23 -7.22
C ILE A 77 0.30 -1.27 -7.83
N VAL A 78 -0.55 -0.30 -7.48
CA VAL A 78 -1.87 -0.15 -8.05
C VAL A 78 -1.85 0.89 -9.16
N SER A 79 -2.45 0.56 -10.30
CA SER A 79 -2.66 1.52 -11.38
C SER A 79 -3.56 2.67 -10.90
N PRO A 80 -3.22 3.93 -11.22
CA PRO A 80 -4.02 5.09 -10.82
C PRO A 80 -5.45 5.04 -11.35
N ASN A 81 -5.73 4.27 -12.42
CA ASN A 81 -7.10 4.06 -12.93
C ASN A 81 -8.00 3.21 -12.02
N ARG A 82 -7.43 2.42 -11.09
CA ARG A 82 -8.21 1.60 -10.13
C ARG A 82 -8.40 2.29 -8.79
N ILE A 83 -7.58 3.30 -8.50
CA ILE A 83 -7.73 4.16 -7.36
C ILE A 83 -8.63 5.30 -7.83
N ARG A 84 -9.91 5.29 -7.45
CA ARG A 84 -10.75 6.48 -7.62
C ARG A 84 -10.19 7.50 -6.62
N ARG A 85 -9.17 8.24 -7.05
CA ARG A 85 -8.53 9.29 -6.24
C ARG A 85 -9.66 10.14 -5.69
N TYR A 86 -9.79 10.15 -4.38
CA TYR A 86 -10.54 11.21 -3.71
C TYR A 86 -9.75 12.49 -3.97
N GLN A 87 -10.15 13.24 -5.00
CA GLN A 87 -9.76 14.65 -5.12
C GLN A 87 -10.50 15.35 -4.00
N ALA A 88 -9.79 15.65 -2.90
CA ALA A 88 -10.25 16.68 -1.99
C ALA A 88 -10.38 17.96 -2.82
N ALA A 89 -11.61 18.45 -2.93
CA ALA A 89 -11.93 19.74 -3.56
C ALA A 89 -11.37 20.89 -2.71
#